data_AF-A0A5C8S8E9-F1
#
_entry.id   AF-A0A5C8S8E9-F1
#
_cell.length_a   1.000
_cell.length_b   1.000
_cell.length_c   1.000
_cell.angle_alpha   90.00
_cell.angle_beta   90.00
_cell.angle_gamma   90.00
#
_symmetry.space_group_name_H-M   'P 1'
#
loop_
_entity.id
_entity.type
_entity.pdbx_description
1 polymer ?
#
loop_
_entity_poly.entity_id
_entity_poly.type
_entity_poly.pdbx_seq_one_letter_code
_entity_poly.pdbx_strand_id
1 'polypeptide(L)'
;MPENLSDYVSIERTFRDLSDADITDIEKASALVRFGWGGGVAWEEVLRSPRVLLISEAGAGKTRECQAQRDRLLALGEPAFFFDLATLATAPLRDTFLPEEESRFDAWLAAQSDSATFFLDSIDELKLTLGNFELALKRFARALAGQLGRARIVVTTRPIPFDRALIERHLPIPVPAEVAPTAEAFADMAMERDGRAKKGDHPEDFRGWRNVGLMPLSFEQRRLFVIGQGILDADALLHDIRTRDAEEFAERPQDLIELCADWRDHHRIRSHRDQVGSNIATKLKPRTDRKERAELTQETAIEGASRLALAAMLTRRLTLRHSAESDHVPASEPALDVSKVLLDWHAAAQSTLLERPLFGFASYGRVRFHHRSVVEFLAARRLDTLLGRGAPIKAVKRLLFSETAQGVRVVRPSMRPVAAWLGSWHATIFDDLLRLDPAVVLNHGDPQSLSVAQRIRSLEAYVDRHGTGSWRGLETPSIQMHRFVAKELAGAVIRLWHQGIENSEVRDLLLRLIATGQLDECSDIAYATAMDSASPYQERRSAIRALIRLGDVRLKALSASIENDASRWPPAVARSAIVNLFWPAPIRWPRFEVSALSVA
;
A
#
# COMPACT_ATOMS: atom_id res chain seq x y z
N MET A 1 8.42 -36.97 -10.61
CA MET A 1 8.71 -35.53 -10.76
C MET A 1 8.01 -34.84 -9.60
N PRO A 2 8.71 -34.24 -8.63
CA PRO A 2 8.00 -33.55 -7.56
C PRO A 2 7.44 -32.24 -8.14
N GLU A 3 6.12 -32.14 -8.16
CA GLU A 3 5.38 -30.93 -8.45
C GLU A 3 5.81 -29.85 -7.46
N ASN A 4 6.48 -28.81 -7.95
CA ASN A 4 6.69 -27.58 -7.19
C ASN A 4 5.36 -26.81 -7.26
N LEU A 5 4.34 -27.32 -6.56
CA LEU A 5 3.16 -26.56 -6.19
C LEU A 5 3.64 -25.42 -5.28
N SER A 6 3.78 -24.22 -5.83
CA SER A 6 3.66 -23.03 -5.00
C SER A 6 2.22 -23.02 -4.52
N ASP A 7 1.95 -23.62 -3.35
CA ASP A 7 0.61 -23.88 -2.83
C ASP A 7 -0.23 -22.61 -2.89
N TYR A 8 -1.20 -22.59 -3.82
CA TYR A 8 -2.19 -21.53 -3.89
C TYR A 8 -3.04 -21.63 -2.61
N VAL A 9 -2.91 -20.62 -1.74
CA VAL A 9 -3.70 -20.58 -0.51
C VAL A 9 -5.07 -20.01 -0.83
N SER A 10 -6.07 -20.89 -0.90
CA SER A 10 -7.45 -20.49 -1.16
C SER A 10 -7.99 -19.64 -0.02
N ILE A 11 -8.16 -18.35 -0.29
CA ILE A 11 -8.82 -17.39 0.59
C ILE A 11 -9.91 -16.66 -0.19
N GLU A 12 -11.07 -16.48 0.43
CA GLU A 12 -12.16 -15.70 -0.19
C GLU A 12 -11.79 -14.22 -0.19
N ARG A 13 -11.38 -13.68 -1.33
CA ARG A 13 -11.08 -12.25 -1.47
C ARG A 13 -12.36 -11.42 -1.56
N THR A 14 -12.27 -10.20 -1.08
CA THR A 14 -13.35 -9.22 -1.14
C THR A 14 -12.93 -8.01 -1.97
N PHE A 15 -13.91 -7.41 -2.62
CA PHE A 15 -13.75 -6.28 -3.52
C PHE A 15 -14.53 -5.08 -3.01
N ARG A 16 -14.08 -3.89 -3.36
CA ARG A 16 -14.81 -2.64 -3.12
C ARG A 16 -15.11 -1.95 -4.44
N ASP A 17 -16.35 -1.50 -4.61
CA ASP A 17 -16.73 -0.66 -5.75
C ASP A 17 -16.00 0.70 -5.66
N LEU A 18 -15.41 1.10 -6.78
CA LEU A 18 -14.70 2.36 -6.95
C LEU A 18 -15.58 3.32 -7.77
N SER A 19 -15.75 4.54 -7.29
CA SER A 19 -16.44 5.59 -8.04
C SER A 19 -15.55 6.12 -9.18
N ASP A 20 -16.12 6.80 -10.16
CA ASP A 20 -15.34 7.48 -11.21
C ASP A 20 -14.42 8.58 -10.63
N ALA A 21 -14.79 9.17 -9.48
CA ALA A 21 -13.95 10.10 -8.73
C ALA A 21 -12.73 9.39 -8.11
N ASP A 22 -12.91 8.18 -7.58
CA ASP A 22 -11.81 7.36 -7.07
C ASP A 22 -10.84 6.97 -8.21
N ILE A 23 -11.35 6.71 -9.41
CA ILE A 23 -10.52 6.32 -10.55
C ILE A 23 -9.77 7.51 -11.15
N THR A 24 -10.35 8.71 -11.11
CA THR A 24 -9.65 9.92 -11.57
C THR A 24 -8.51 10.32 -10.64
N ASP A 25 -8.59 9.99 -9.35
CA ASP A 25 -7.50 10.11 -8.38
C ASP A 25 -7.03 8.72 -7.89
N ILE A 26 -6.72 7.85 -8.86
CA ILE A 26 -6.45 6.42 -8.64
C ILE A 26 -5.32 6.16 -7.62
N GLU A 27 -4.36 7.08 -7.55
CA GLU A 27 -3.27 7.03 -6.57
C GLU A 27 -3.80 7.23 -5.13
N LYS A 28 -4.74 8.18 -4.92
CA LYS A 28 -5.40 8.36 -3.61
C LYS A 28 -6.49 7.33 -3.33
N ALA A 29 -7.17 6.80 -4.35
CA ALA A 29 -8.12 5.72 -4.17
C ALA A 29 -7.47 4.46 -3.57
N SER A 30 -6.20 4.18 -3.90
CA SER A 30 -5.44 3.12 -3.24
C SER A 30 -5.28 3.33 -1.73
N ALA A 31 -5.14 4.58 -1.28
CA ALA A 31 -5.12 4.94 0.14
C ALA A 31 -6.53 4.86 0.75
N LEU A 32 -7.58 5.21 0.01
CA LEU A 32 -8.98 5.08 0.45
C LEU A 32 -9.41 3.62 0.60
N VAL A 33 -8.89 2.69 -0.21
CA VAL A 33 -9.07 1.23 -0.03
C VAL A 33 -8.44 0.73 1.28
N ARG A 34 -7.36 1.38 1.77
CA ARG A 34 -6.74 1.07 3.08
C ARG A 34 -7.56 1.58 4.27
N PHE A 35 -8.33 2.66 4.09
CA PHE A 35 -9.30 3.08 5.09
C PHE A 35 -10.50 2.14 5.03
N GLY A 36 -10.37 1.01 5.73
CA GLY A 36 -11.39 -0.02 5.86
C GLY A 36 -12.70 0.54 6.39
N TRP A 37 -13.66 0.71 5.49
CA TRP A 37 -15.08 0.80 5.81
C TRP A 37 -15.73 -0.47 5.24
N GLY A 38 -16.57 -1.13 6.03
CA GLY A 38 -17.14 -2.44 5.71
C GLY A 38 -18.00 -2.46 4.44
N GLY A 39 -18.34 -3.66 3.96
CA GLY A 39 -19.22 -3.85 2.78
C GLY A 39 -18.53 -4.38 1.52
N GLY A 40 -17.53 -5.26 1.66
CA GLY A 40 -16.88 -5.88 0.49
C GLY A 40 -17.82 -6.85 -0.25
N VAL A 41 -17.70 -6.89 -1.58
CA VAL A 41 -18.43 -7.83 -2.46
C VAL A 41 -17.54 -9.00 -2.85
N ALA A 42 -18.14 -10.16 -3.16
CA ALA A 42 -17.43 -11.37 -3.60
C ALA A 42 -17.36 -11.45 -5.14
N TRP A 43 -16.57 -12.39 -5.67
CA TRP A 43 -16.42 -12.62 -7.11
C TRP A 43 -17.76 -12.86 -7.82
N GLU A 44 -18.68 -13.59 -7.20
CA GLU A 44 -20.01 -13.91 -7.74
C GLU A 44 -20.81 -12.64 -8.06
N GLU A 45 -20.69 -11.62 -7.22
CA GLU A 45 -21.33 -10.32 -7.38
C GLU A 45 -20.59 -9.46 -8.43
N VAL A 46 -19.26 -9.48 -8.41
CA VAL A 46 -18.43 -8.77 -9.41
C VAL A 46 -18.72 -9.27 -10.83
N LEU A 47 -18.88 -10.58 -11.01
CA LEU A 47 -19.12 -11.20 -12.31
C LEU A 47 -20.56 -11.01 -12.81
N ARG A 48 -21.47 -10.37 -12.07
CA ARG A 48 -22.77 -9.98 -12.64
C ARG A 48 -22.64 -8.88 -13.70
N SER A 49 -21.57 -8.10 -13.66
CA SER A 49 -21.30 -7.04 -14.63
C SER A 49 -20.60 -7.56 -15.90
N PRO A 50 -21.06 -7.19 -17.11
CA PRO A 50 -20.41 -7.58 -18.37
C PRO A 50 -18.99 -7.04 -18.54
N ARG A 51 -18.68 -5.87 -17.98
CA ARG A 51 -17.36 -5.26 -18.02
C ARG A 51 -16.91 -4.89 -16.61
N VAL A 52 -15.77 -5.43 -16.22
CA VAL A 52 -15.17 -5.21 -14.92
C VAL A 52 -13.76 -4.68 -15.11
N LEU A 53 -13.46 -3.57 -14.45
CA LEU A 53 -12.09 -3.09 -14.28
C LEU A 53 -11.64 -3.38 -12.85
N LEU A 54 -10.62 -4.21 -12.70
CA LEU A 54 -10.02 -4.61 -11.42
C LEU A 54 -8.74 -3.81 -11.17
N ILE A 55 -8.79 -2.84 -10.26
CA ILE A 55 -7.67 -1.94 -9.94
C ILE A 55 -7.06 -2.34 -8.60
N SER A 56 -5.80 -2.77 -8.59
CA SER A 56 -5.11 -3.05 -7.31
C SER A 56 -3.60 -2.91 -7.42
N GLU A 57 -2.95 -2.57 -6.31
CA GLU A 57 -1.50 -2.44 -6.25
C GLU A 57 -0.76 -3.73 -6.65
N ALA A 58 0.53 -3.59 -6.98
CA ALA A 58 1.40 -4.74 -7.18
C ALA A 58 1.45 -5.61 -5.91
N GLY A 59 1.50 -6.93 -6.09
CA GLY A 59 1.52 -7.88 -4.96
C GLY A 59 0.16 -8.16 -4.31
N ALA A 60 -0.92 -7.48 -4.74
CA ALA A 60 -2.27 -7.70 -4.21
C ALA A 60 -2.93 -9.03 -4.63
N GLY A 61 -2.34 -9.74 -5.59
CA GLY A 61 -2.80 -11.07 -6.04
C GLY A 61 -3.62 -11.10 -7.34
N LYS A 62 -3.87 -9.98 -8.02
CA LYS A 62 -4.74 -9.87 -9.23
C LYS A 62 -4.63 -11.06 -10.20
N THR A 63 -3.43 -11.31 -10.71
CA THR A 63 -3.15 -12.40 -11.66
C THR A 63 -3.56 -13.77 -11.11
N ARG A 64 -3.18 -14.08 -9.87
CA ARG A 64 -3.51 -15.35 -9.21
C ARG A 64 -5.01 -15.49 -8.95
N GLU A 65 -5.67 -14.41 -8.54
CA GLU A 65 -7.12 -14.38 -8.35
C GLU A 65 -7.88 -14.64 -9.66
N CYS A 66 -7.46 -14.00 -10.76
CA CYS A 66 -8.07 -14.22 -12.07
C CYS A 66 -7.84 -15.65 -12.59
N GLN A 67 -6.64 -16.23 -12.38
CA GLN A 67 -6.36 -17.62 -12.74
C GLN A 67 -7.21 -18.60 -11.92
N ALA A 68 -7.28 -18.43 -10.60
CA ALA A 68 -8.09 -19.28 -9.73
C ALA A 68 -9.58 -19.17 -10.06
N GLN A 69 -10.08 -17.96 -10.34
CA GLN A 69 -11.47 -17.77 -10.75
C GLN A 69 -11.77 -18.37 -12.12
N ARG A 70 -10.84 -18.28 -13.08
CA ARG A 70 -10.95 -19.03 -14.35
C ARG A 70 -11.10 -20.52 -14.08
N ASP A 71 -10.21 -21.11 -13.28
CA ASP A 71 -10.22 -22.55 -13.01
C ASP A 71 -11.52 -23.00 -12.32
N ARG A 72 -12.04 -22.16 -11.40
CA ARG A 72 -13.35 -22.38 -10.76
C ARG A 72 -14.49 -22.36 -11.77
N LEU A 73 -14.54 -21.38 -12.68
CA LEU A 73 -15.57 -21.30 -13.72
C LEU A 73 -15.50 -22.48 -14.68
N LEU A 74 -14.29 -22.90 -15.08
CA LEU A 74 -14.08 -24.08 -15.92
C LEU A 74 -14.57 -25.35 -15.24
N ALA A 75 -14.37 -25.50 -13.93
CA ALA A 75 -14.88 -26.62 -13.13
C ALA A 75 -16.41 -26.63 -13.01
N LEU A 76 -17.06 -25.46 -13.10
CA LEU A 76 -18.52 -25.31 -13.18
C LEU A 76 -19.07 -25.52 -14.61
N GLY A 77 -18.22 -25.77 -15.60
CA GLY A 77 -18.60 -25.93 -17.00
C GLY A 77 -18.80 -24.62 -17.75
N GLU A 78 -18.53 -23.46 -17.13
CA GLU A 78 -18.59 -22.16 -17.79
C GLU A 78 -17.33 -21.91 -18.63
N PRO A 79 -17.44 -21.43 -19.89
CA PRO A 79 -16.28 -21.03 -20.67
C PRO A 79 -15.54 -19.87 -20.01
N ALA A 80 -14.28 -20.06 -19.64
CA ALA A 80 -13.44 -19.03 -19.05
C ALA A 80 -12.01 -19.07 -19.60
N PHE A 81 -11.44 -17.89 -19.87
CA PHE A 81 -10.13 -17.75 -20.51
C PHE A 81 -9.30 -16.68 -19.80
N PHE A 82 -7.98 -16.86 -19.78
CA PHE A 82 -7.04 -15.92 -19.18
C PHE A 82 -5.98 -15.54 -20.21
N PHE A 83 -5.75 -14.24 -20.39
CA PHE A 83 -4.76 -13.72 -21.32
C PHE A 83 -3.91 -12.62 -20.68
N ASP A 84 -2.62 -12.62 -20.99
CA ASP A 84 -1.74 -11.48 -20.77
C ASP A 84 -1.85 -10.50 -21.95
N LEU A 85 -2.20 -9.25 -21.66
CA LEU A 85 -2.33 -8.20 -22.68
C LEU A 85 -1.02 -7.92 -23.43
N ALA A 86 0.14 -8.07 -22.78
CA ALA A 86 1.42 -7.87 -23.44
C ALA A 86 1.70 -8.95 -24.49
N THR A 87 1.30 -10.19 -24.21
CA THR A 87 1.37 -11.30 -25.17
C THR A 87 0.47 -11.02 -26.37
N LEU A 88 -0.78 -10.60 -26.16
CA LEU A 88 -1.74 -10.26 -27.23
C LEU A 88 -1.28 -9.09 -28.12
N ALA A 89 -0.45 -8.19 -27.60
CA ALA A 89 0.16 -7.12 -28.39
C ALA A 89 1.16 -7.66 -29.43
N THR A 90 1.78 -8.82 -29.16
CA THR A 90 2.83 -9.40 -30.01
C THR A 90 2.33 -10.55 -30.87
N ALA A 91 1.43 -11.39 -30.36
CA ALA A 91 0.89 -12.56 -31.06
C ALA A 91 -0.65 -12.48 -31.25
N PRO A 92 -1.22 -13.14 -32.28
CA PRO A 92 -2.65 -13.42 -32.36
C PRO A 92 -3.18 -14.21 -31.16
N LEU A 93 -4.46 -14.02 -30.82
CA LEU A 93 -5.09 -14.68 -29.67
C LEU A 93 -5.09 -16.22 -29.80
N ARG A 94 -5.38 -16.75 -31.00
CA ARG A 94 -5.45 -18.20 -31.22
C ARG A 94 -4.12 -18.91 -30.99
N ASP A 95 -3.01 -18.26 -31.30
CA ASP A 95 -1.66 -18.81 -31.12
C ASP A 95 -1.29 -19.00 -29.64
N THR A 96 -2.11 -18.47 -28.72
CA THR A 96 -1.90 -18.61 -27.26
C THR A 96 -2.63 -19.80 -26.65
N PHE A 97 -3.57 -20.42 -27.37
CA PHE A 97 -4.38 -21.51 -26.84
C PHE A 97 -3.68 -22.86 -26.85
N LEU A 98 -3.97 -23.66 -25.82
CA LEU A 98 -3.84 -25.12 -25.89
C LEU A 98 -4.99 -25.74 -26.70
N PRO A 99 -4.85 -26.95 -27.28
CA PRO A 99 -5.89 -27.57 -28.11
C PRO A 99 -7.28 -27.68 -27.45
N GLU A 100 -7.32 -27.92 -26.14
CA GLU A 100 -8.56 -27.99 -25.37
C GLU A 100 -9.20 -26.61 -25.17
N GLU A 101 -8.39 -25.57 -24.98
CA GLU A 101 -8.86 -24.19 -24.85
C GLU A 101 -9.40 -23.68 -26.19
N GLU A 102 -8.72 -23.98 -27.30
CA GLU A 102 -9.18 -23.61 -28.64
C GLU A 102 -10.51 -24.29 -28.97
N SER A 103 -10.64 -25.60 -28.69
CA SER A 103 -11.90 -26.33 -28.90
C SER A 103 -13.05 -25.73 -28.10
N ARG A 104 -12.79 -25.32 -26.85
CA ARG A 104 -13.79 -24.68 -25.98
C ARG A 104 -14.15 -23.28 -26.47
N PHE A 105 -13.17 -22.52 -26.95
CA PHE A 105 -13.38 -21.20 -27.53
C PHE A 105 -14.23 -21.28 -28.79
N ASP A 106 -13.96 -22.23 -29.68
CA ASP A 106 -14.74 -22.46 -30.89
C ASP A 106 -16.17 -22.94 -30.58
N ALA A 107 -16.34 -23.80 -29.58
CA ALA A 107 -17.65 -24.21 -29.10
C ALA A 107 -18.47 -23.01 -28.59
N TRP A 108 -17.86 -22.13 -27.80
CA TRP A 108 -18.52 -20.91 -27.32
C TRP A 108 -18.86 -19.92 -28.45
N LEU A 109 -17.97 -19.76 -29.43
CA LEU A 109 -18.23 -18.93 -30.61
C LEU A 109 -19.44 -19.44 -31.41
N ALA A 110 -19.57 -20.75 -31.57
CA ALA A 110 -20.67 -21.39 -32.28
C ALA A 110 -21.98 -21.43 -31.46
N ALA A 111 -21.89 -21.40 -30.13
CA ALA A 111 -23.06 -21.36 -29.26
C ALA A 111 -23.89 -20.09 -29.44
N GLN A 112 -25.22 -20.21 -29.33
CA GLN A 112 -26.14 -19.09 -29.55
C GLN A 112 -26.35 -18.22 -28.31
N SER A 113 -26.32 -18.83 -27.13
CA SER A 113 -26.68 -18.17 -25.86
C SER A 113 -25.58 -18.16 -24.81
N ASP A 114 -24.55 -19.01 -24.97
CA ASP A 114 -23.57 -19.22 -23.91
C ASP A 114 -22.73 -17.96 -23.68
N SER A 115 -22.49 -17.63 -22.42
CA SER A 115 -21.61 -16.53 -22.04
C SER A 115 -20.22 -17.07 -21.69
N ALA A 116 -19.18 -16.32 -22.02
CA ALA A 116 -17.80 -16.65 -21.65
C ALA A 116 -17.18 -15.54 -20.81
N THR A 117 -16.33 -15.91 -19.85
CA THR A 117 -15.59 -14.97 -19.02
C THR A 117 -14.14 -14.86 -19.49
N PHE A 118 -13.68 -13.64 -19.75
CA PHE A 118 -12.33 -13.34 -20.22
C PHE A 118 -11.61 -12.49 -19.19
N PHE A 119 -10.52 -13.02 -18.63
CA PHE A 119 -9.62 -12.28 -17.76
C PHE A 119 -8.45 -11.76 -18.59
N LEU A 120 -8.33 -10.43 -18.69
CA LEU A 120 -7.25 -9.74 -19.38
C LEU A 120 -6.33 -9.13 -18.33
N ASP A 121 -5.21 -9.79 -18.10
CA ASP A 121 -4.26 -9.36 -17.07
C ASP A 121 -3.31 -8.28 -17.58
N SER A 122 -3.07 -7.32 -16.68
CA SER A 122 -1.98 -6.35 -16.66
C SER A 122 -1.91 -5.38 -17.85
N ILE A 123 -2.65 -4.26 -17.75
CA ILE A 123 -2.37 -3.03 -18.54
C ILE A 123 -0.94 -2.50 -18.25
N ASP A 124 -0.37 -2.85 -17.10
CA ASP A 124 0.84 -2.30 -16.49
C ASP A 124 2.15 -3.08 -16.78
N GLU A 125 2.24 -3.77 -17.92
CA GLU A 125 3.48 -4.42 -18.34
C GLU A 125 4.49 -3.41 -18.91
N LEU A 126 5.76 -3.54 -18.50
CA LEU A 126 6.91 -2.77 -19.03
C LEU A 126 7.03 -2.75 -20.56
N LYS A 127 6.41 -3.72 -21.25
CA LYS A 127 6.44 -3.88 -22.70
C LYS A 127 5.24 -3.25 -23.43
N LEU A 128 4.19 -2.88 -22.70
CA LEU A 128 3.03 -2.22 -23.27
C LEU A 128 3.37 -0.74 -23.40
N THR A 129 3.52 -0.29 -24.65
CA THR A 129 3.39 1.12 -25.02
C THR A 129 1.91 1.43 -25.29
N LEU A 130 1.52 2.70 -25.34
CA LEU A 130 0.14 3.08 -25.66
C LEU A 130 -0.34 2.44 -26.99
N GLY A 131 0.52 2.41 -28.01
CA GLY A 131 0.22 1.77 -29.29
C GLY A 131 0.06 0.26 -29.19
N ASN A 132 0.93 -0.43 -28.44
CA ASN A 132 0.84 -1.88 -28.23
C ASN A 132 -0.40 -2.26 -27.42
N PHE A 133 -0.80 -1.44 -26.45
CA PHE A 133 -2.01 -1.63 -25.68
C PHE A 133 -3.27 -1.52 -26.55
N GLU A 134 -3.37 -0.47 -27.38
CA GLU A 134 -4.49 -0.35 -28.32
C GLU A 134 -4.54 -1.53 -29.31
N LEU A 135 -3.38 -1.99 -29.79
CA LEU A 135 -3.29 -3.12 -30.70
C LEU A 135 -3.78 -4.42 -30.04
N ALA A 136 -3.42 -4.67 -28.78
CA ALA A 136 -3.88 -5.83 -28.03
C ALA A 136 -5.40 -5.86 -27.90
N LEU A 137 -6.01 -4.72 -27.53
CA LEU A 137 -7.48 -4.59 -27.43
C LEU A 137 -8.17 -4.83 -28.78
N LYS A 138 -7.65 -4.26 -29.87
CA LYS A 138 -8.16 -4.48 -31.23
C LYS A 138 -8.09 -5.93 -31.66
N ARG A 139 -6.97 -6.61 -31.40
CA ARG A 139 -6.77 -8.03 -31.72
C ARG A 139 -7.73 -8.91 -30.93
N PHE A 140 -7.87 -8.65 -29.63
CA PHE A 140 -8.81 -9.35 -28.78
C PHE A 140 -10.26 -9.16 -29.29
N ALA A 141 -10.71 -7.92 -29.49
CA ALA A 141 -12.06 -7.64 -29.98
C ALA A 141 -12.36 -8.32 -31.33
N ARG A 142 -11.36 -8.35 -32.24
CA ARG A 142 -11.48 -9.04 -33.53
C ARG A 142 -11.61 -10.55 -33.39
N ALA A 143 -10.88 -11.16 -32.44
CA ALA A 143 -10.94 -12.59 -32.18
C ALA A 143 -12.31 -13.05 -31.66
N LEU A 144 -13.02 -12.18 -30.94
CA LEU A 144 -14.38 -12.46 -30.47
C LEU A 144 -15.45 -12.37 -31.58
N ALA A 145 -15.08 -12.01 -32.81
CA ALA A 145 -15.96 -12.08 -34.00
C ALA A 145 -17.36 -11.45 -33.80
N GLY A 146 -17.44 -10.31 -33.11
CA GLY A 146 -18.70 -9.60 -32.84
C GLY A 146 -19.50 -10.13 -31.64
N GLN A 147 -19.03 -11.17 -30.95
CA GLN A 147 -19.70 -11.78 -29.78
C GLN A 147 -19.45 -11.04 -28.46
N LEU A 148 -19.09 -9.75 -28.50
CA LEU A 148 -18.80 -8.94 -27.31
C LEU A 148 -19.99 -8.86 -26.33
N GLY A 149 -21.22 -9.06 -26.79
CA GLY A 149 -22.43 -9.07 -25.96
C GLY A 149 -22.55 -10.30 -25.07
N ARG A 150 -21.95 -11.44 -25.47
CA ARG A 150 -21.89 -12.69 -24.70
C ARG A 150 -20.56 -12.87 -23.96
N ALA A 151 -19.69 -11.87 -24.02
CA ALA A 151 -18.41 -11.88 -23.33
C ALA A 151 -18.53 -11.07 -22.04
N ARG A 152 -18.19 -11.67 -20.91
CA ARG A 152 -17.87 -10.99 -19.67
C ARG A 152 -16.37 -10.73 -19.66
N ILE A 153 -15.94 -9.48 -19.49
CA ILE A 153 -14.52 -9.13 -19.58
C ILE A 153 -14.08 -8.48 -18.28
N VAL A 154 -13.05 -9.05 -17.66
CA VAL A 154 -12.38 -8.52 -16.47
C VAL A 154 -11.00 -8.06 -16.89
N VAL A 155 -10.73 -6.76 -16.83
CA VAL A 155 -9.42 -6.19 -17.13
C VAL A 155 -8.72 -5.82 -15.82
N THR A 156 -7.49 -6.28 -15.61
CA THR A 156 -6.72 -5.96 -14.41
C THR A 156 -5.74 -4.81 -14.66
N THR A 157 -5.58 -3.93 -13.68
CA THR A 157 -4.62 -2.82 -13.76
C THR A 157 -4.08 -2.43 -12.38
N ARG A 158 -2.95 -1.72 -12.36
CA ARG A 158 -2.46 -1.03 -11.16
C ARG A 158 -3.17 0.33 -11.00
N PRO A 159 -3.14 0.93 -9.79
CA PRO A 159 -3.58 2.30 -9.60
C PRO A 159 -2.54 3.25 -10.20
N ILE A 160 -2.52 3.31 -11.51
CA ILE A 160 -1.66 4.17 -12.32
C ILE A 160 -2.52 4.81 -13.41
N PRO A 161 -2.14 5.98 -13.94
CA PRO A 161 -2.84 6.56 -15.08
C PRO A 161 -2.75 5.63 -16.30
N PHE A 162 -3.90 5.28 -16.88
CA PHE A 162 -4.03 4.54 -18.13
C PHE A 162 -5.18 5.11 -18.96
N ASP A 163 -5.19 4.82 -20.27
CA ASP A 163 -6.22 5.31 -21.17
C ASP A 163 -7.47 4.41 -21.14
N ARG A 164 -8.38 4.73 -20.23
CA ARG A 164 -9.68 4.04 -20.07
C ARG A 164 -10.56 4.13 -21.30
N ALA A 165 -10.48 5.24 -22.04
CA ALA A 165 -11.29 5.42 -23.25
C ALA A 165 -10.94 4.39 -24.33
N LEU A 166 -9.71 3.88 -24.36
CA LEU A 166 -9.34 2.77 -25.25
C LEU A 166 -10.10 1.48 -24.94
N ILE A 167 -10.28 1.14 -23.67
CA ILE A 167 -11.03 -0.05 -23.25
C ILE A 167 -12.50 0.12 -23.63
N GLU A 168 -13.10 1.25 -23.28
CA GLU A 168 -14.51 1.53 -23.59
C GLU A 168 -14.79 1.55 -25.10
N ARG A 169 -13.87 2.12 -25.88
CA ARG A 169 -13.96 2.19 -27.35
C ARG A 169 -13.84 0.83 -28.02
N HIS A 170 -12.90 -0.01 -27.58
CA HIS A 170 -12.59 -1.29 -28.26
C HIS A 170 -13.33 -2.49 -27.67
N LEU A 171 -13.81 -2.40 -26.43
CA LEU A 171 -14.58 -3.43 -25.74
C LEU A 171 -15.96 -2.91 -25.29
N PRO A 172 -16.77 -2.32 -26.18
CA PRO A 172 -18.08 -1.79 -25.81
C PRO A 172 -19.02 -2.89 -25.31
N ILE A 173 -20.06 -2.50 -24.59
CA ILE A 173 -21.20 -3.36 -24.27
C ILE A 173 -22.23 -3.13 -25.38
N PRO A 174 -22.48 -4.12 -26.25
CA PRO A 174 -23.50 -3.97 -27.28
C PRO A 174 -24.87 -3.72 -26.63
N VAL A 175 -25.60 -2.71 -27.12
CA VAL A 175 -27.00 -2.52 -26.75
C VAL A 175 -27.80 -3.67 -27.38
N PRO A 176 -28.65 -4.40 -26.65
CA PRO A 176 -29.53 -5.40 -27.24
C PRO A 176 -30.37 -4.72 -28.34
N ALA A 177 -30.36 -5.28 -29.55
CA ALA A 177 -31.26 -4.80 -30.60
C ALA A 177 -32.70 -4.99 -30.09
N GLU A 178 -33.46 -3.91 -29.99
CA GLU A 178 -34.90 -3.98 -29.74
C GLU A 178 -35.50 -4.86 -30.86
N VAL A 179 -35.92 -6.06 -30.49
CA VAL A 179 -36.71 -6.91 -31.39
C VAL A 179 -37.97 -6.11 -31.70
N ALA A 180 -38.21 -5.81 -32.97
CA ALA A 180 -39.39 -5.07 -33.40
C ALA A 180 -40.63 -5.71 -32.74
N PRO A 181 -41.50 -4.91 -32.09
CA PRO A 181 -42.63 -5.45 -31.36
C PRO A 181 -43.45 -6.33 -32.29
N THR A 182 -43.72 -7.56 -31.87
CA THR A 182 -44.60 -8.47 -32.62
C THR A 182 -46.01 -7.88 -32.69
N ALA A 183 -46.83 -8.38 -33.62
CA ALA A 183 -48.21 -7.91 -33.77
C ALA A 183 -49.03 -8.02 -32.46
N GLU A 184 -48.67 -8.95 -31.57
CA GLU A 184 -49.25 -9.04 -30.22
C GLU A 184 -48.89 -7.83 -29.34
N ALA A 185 -47.64 -7.38 -29.33
CA ALA A 185 -47.21 -6.21 -28.56
C ALA A 185 -47.82 -4.89 -29.08
N PHE A 186 -48.11 -4.81 -30.38
CA PHE A 186 -48.82 -3.67 -30.97
C PHE A 186 -50.31 -3.65 -30.58
N ALA A 187 -50.93 -4.82 -30.37
CA ALA A 187 -52.30 -4.95 -29.89
C ALA A 187 -52.42 -4.56 -28.40
N ASP A 188 -51.43 -4.92 -27.58
CA ASP A 188 -51.38 -4.52 -26.16
C ASP A 188 -51.18 -3.00 -25.98
N MET A 189 -50.31 -2.38 -26.78
CA MET A 189 -50.11 -0.92 -26.76
C MET A 189 -51.33 -0.12 -27.24
N ALA A 190 -52.21 -0.71 -28.06
CA ALA A 190 -53.46 -0.08 -28.48
C ALA A 190 -54.54 -0.14 -27.39
N MET A 191 -54.44 -1.08 -26.44
CA MET A 191 -55.35 -1.25 -25.30
C MET A 191 -54.96 -0.41 -24.08
N GLU A 192 -53.67 -0.02 -23.93
CA GLU A 192 -53.17 0.77 -22.79
C GLU A 192 -53.25 2.30 -22.97
N ARG A 193 -54.17 2.78 -23.82
CA ARG A 193 -54.33 4.22 -24.09
C ARG A 193 -55.26 4.91 -23.08
N ASP A 194 -55.06 4.68 -21.79
CA ASP A 194 -55.59 5.54 -20.72
C ASP A 194 -54.84 5.31 -19.40
N GLY A 195 -53.74 6.05 -19.21
CA GLY A 195 -53.02 6.02 -17.93
C GLY A 195 -51.63 6.64 -17.97
N ARG A 196 -51.52 7.88 -17.47
CA ARG A 196 -50.27 8.64 -17.28
C ARG A 196 -49.08 7.78 -16.82
N ALA A 197 -48.03 7.77 -17.65
CA ALA A 197 -46.73 7.19 -17.34
C ALA A 197 -46.17 7.73 -16.02
N LYS A 198 -46.11 6.87 -14.99
CA LYS A 198 -45.16 7.02 -13.90
C LYS A 198 -43.80 6.59 -14.43
N LYS A 199 -42.80 7.47 -14.34
CA LYS A 199 -41.38 7.10 -14.33
C LYS A 199 -41.19 6.08 -13.21
N GLY A 200 -41.20 4.79 -13.56
CA GLY A 200 -40.89 3.70 -12.66
C GLY A 200 -39.39 3.59 -12.48
N ASP A 201 -38.96 3.46 -11.23
CA ASP A 201 -37.63 3.06 -10.82
C ASP A 201 -37.09 1.93 -11.70
N HIS A 202 -35.91 2.13 -12.27
CA HIS A 202 -35.10 1.00 -12.73
C HIS A 202 -34.58 0.28 -11.49
N PRO A 203 -34.75 -1.06 -11.37
CA PRO A 203 -34.15 -1.82 -10.27
C PRO A 203 -32.63 -1.65 -10.29
N GLU A 204 -32.03 -1.49 -9.11
CA GLU A 204 -30.63 -1.10 -8.87
C GLU A 204 -29.54 -2.07 -9.40
N ASP A 205 -29.85 -3.07 -10.22
CA ASP A 205 -29.03 -4.28 -10.38
C ASP A 205 -28.32 -4.50 -11.73
N PHE A 206 -28.31 -3.54 -12.67
CA PHE A 206 -27.59 -3.71 -13.95
C PHE A 206 -26.55 -2.62 -14.22
N ARG A 207 -25.40 -2.68 -13.53
CA ARG A 207 -24.22 -1.88 -13.91
C ARG A 207 -23.49 -2.58 -15.05
N GLY A 208 -23.67 -2.06 -16.28
CA GLY A 208 -22.94 -2.55 -17.45
C GLY A 208 -21.42 -2.52 -17.25
N TRP A 209 -20.91 -1.40 -16.72
CA TRP A 209 -19.50 -1.20 -16.37
C TRP A 209 -19.35 -1.15 -14.85
N ARG A 210 -18.40 -1.90 -14.31
CA ARG A 210 -18.12 -1.95 -12.87
C ARG A 210 -16.62 -1.80 -12.59
N ASN A 211 -16.28 -0.91 -11.67
CA ASN A 211 -14.91 -0.68 -11.24
C ASN A 211 -14.75 -1.18 -9.82
N VAL A 212 -13.77 -2.06 -9.61
CA VAL A 212 -13.55 -2.67 -8.30
C VAL A 212 -12.08 -2.68 -7.93
N GLY A 213 -11.79 -2.57 -6.63
CA GLY A 213 -10.45 -2.80 -6.07
C GLY A 213 -10.43 -3.99 -5.13
N LEU A 214 -9.35 -4.79 -5.16
CA LEU A 214 -9.12 -5.83 -4.15
C LEU A 214 -8.90 -5.18 -2.79
N MET A 215 -9.64 -5.66 -1.80
CA MET A 215 -9.46 -5.23 -0.42
C MET A 215 -8.17 -5.79 0.19
N PRO A 216 -7.57 -5.09 1.16
CA PRO A 216 -6.53 -5.63 2.02
C PRO A 216 -6.96 -6.96 2.66
N LEU A 217 -6.00 -7.84 2.96
CA LEU A 217 -6.27 -9.07 3.68
C LEU A 217 -6.80 -8.76 5.09
N SER A 218 -7.99 -9.27 5.41
CA SER A 218 -8.54 -9.22 6.76
C SER A 218 -7.67 -10.01 7.74
N PHE A 219 -7.86 -9.81 9.05
CA PHE A 219 -7.14 -10.58 10.05
C PHE A 219 -7.33 -12.10 9.85
N GLU A 220 -8.56 -12.55 9.61
CA GLU A 220 -8.88 -13.96 9.35
C GLU A 220 -8.24 -14.46 8.05
N GLN A 221 -8.30 -13.67 6.97
CA GLN A 221 -7.65 -14.03 5.71
C GLN A 221 -6.13 -14.15 5.87
N ARG A 222 -5.48 -13.24 6.62
CA ARG A 222 -4.04 -13.32 6.91
C ARG A 222 -3.71 -14.59 7.68
N ARG A 223 -4.53 -14.94 8.68
CA ARG A 223 -4.32 -16.17 9.47
C ARG A 223 -4.42 -17.42 8.62
N LEU A 224 -5.46 -17.54 7.80
CA LEU A 224 -5.60 -18.65 6.83
C LEU A 224 -4.42 -18.70 5.86
N PHE A 225 -4.01 -17.53 5.37
CA PHE A 225 -2.90 -17.40 4.44
C PHE A 225 -1.57 -17.89 5.05
N VAL A 226 -1.25 -17.45 6.28
CA VAL A 226 -0.03 -17.86 7.01
C VAL A 226 -0.02 -19.37 7.29
N ILE A 227 -1.17 -19.94 7.66
CA ILE A 227 -1.32 -21.39 7.87
C ILE A 227 -1.08 -22.14 6.55
N GLY A 228 -1.69 -21.68 5.45
CA GLY A 228 -1.49 -22.27 4.12
C GLY A 228 -0.06 -22.14 3.60
N GLN A 229 0.72 -21.17 4.09
CA GLN A 229 2.16 -21.06 3.84
C GLN A 229 3.00 -22.01 4.73
N GLY A 230 2.38 -22.85 5.57
CA GLY A 230 3.09 -23.85 6.37
C GLY A 230 3.87 -23.27 7.57
N ILE A 231 3.45 -22.12 8.10
CA ILE A 231 4.02 -21.59 9.35
C ILE A 231 3.40 -22.32 10.54
N LEU A 232 4.23 -22.99 11.35
CA LEU A 232 3.81 -23.80 12.49
C LEU A 232 3.07 -23.00 13.58
N ASP A 233 3.52 -21.77 13.85
CA ASP A 233 2.93 -20.87 14.82
C ASP A 233 2.48 -19.57 14.14
N ALA A 234 1.32 -19.65 13.47
CA ALA A 234 0.73 -18.52 12.77
C ALA A 234 0.33 -17.38 13.74
N ASP A 235 -0.12 -17.73 14.95
CA ASP A 235 -0.58 -16.77 15.93
C ASP A 235 0.59 -15.97 16.53
N ALA A 236 1.77 -16.58 16.72
CA ALA A 236 2.99 -15.86 17.09
C ALA A 236 3.46 -14.88 16.02
N LEU A 237 3.46 -15.26 14.73
CA LEU A 237 3.81 -14.34 13.64
C LEU A 237 2.85 -13.15 13.60
N LEU A 238 1.53 -13.41 13.62
CA LEU A 238 0.52 -12.34 13.60
C LEU A 238 0.58 -11.46 14.85
N HIS A 239 0.94 -12.04 16.00
CA HIS A 239 1.17 -11.28 17.22
C HIS A 239 2.40 -10.38 17.10
N ASP A 240 3.53 -10.89 16.58
CA ASP A 240 4.74 -10.09 16.37
C ASP A 240 4.49 -8.96 15.35
N ILE A 241 3.76 -9.23 14.25
CA ILE A 241 3.30 -8.20 13.28
C ILE A 241 2.55 -7.09 14.01
N ARG A 242 1.58 -7.44 14.84
CA ARG A 242 0.75 -6.50 15.59
C ARG A 242 1.52 -5.72 16.64
N THR A 243 2.39 -6.38 17.39
CA THR A 243 3.18 -5.71 18.45
C THR A 243 4.13 -4.66 17.88
N ARG A 244 4.49 -4.78 16.60
CA ARG A 244 5.39 -3.88 15.88
C ARG A 244 4.65 -2.90 14.97
N ASP A 245 3.32 -2.87 15.02
CA ASP A 245 2.47 -2.01 14.17
C ASP A 245 2.78 -2.19 12.68
N ALA A 246 3.12 -3.44 12.30
CA ALA A 246 3.58 -3.81 10.97
C ALA A 246 2.44 -4.39 10.11
N GLU A 247 1.19 -4.28 10.54
CA GLU A 247 0.02 -4.83 9.85
C GLU A 247 -0.09 -4.35 8.40
N GLU A 248 0.26 -3.10 8.12
CA GLU A 248 0.24 -2.51 6.77
C GLU A 248 1.14 -3.26 5.78
N PHE A 249 2.17 -3.95 6.28
CA PHE A 249 3.09 -4.76 5.49
C PHE A 249 2.64 -6.23 5.38
N ALA A 250 1.53 -6.60 6.02
CA ALA A 250 0.98 -7.95 6.00
C ALA A 250 -0.38 -8.01 5.29
N GLU A 251 -0.87 -6.87 4.80
CA GLU A 251 -2.18 -6.72 4.16
C GLU A 251 -2.24 -7.25 2.72
N ARG A 252 -1.09 -7.52 2.09
CA ARG A 252 -1.03 -8.07 0.73
C ARG A 252 -0.50 -9.49 0.72
N PRO A 253 -1.02 -10.36 -0.15
CA PRO A 253 -0.52 -11.73 -0.28
C PRO A 253 1.00 -11.78 -0.49
N GLN A 254 1.54 -10.99 -1.42
CA GLN A 254 2.97 -11.02 -1.71
C GLN A 254 3.83 -10.60 -0.51
N ASP A 255 3.44 -9.52 0.17
CA ASP A 255 4.18 -9.03 1.33
C ASP A 255 4.11 -10.05 2.48
N LEU A 256 2.96 -10.71 2.65
CA LEU A 256 2.77 -11.75 3.65
C LEU A 256 3.56 -13.04 3.33
N ILE A 257 3.71 -13.41 2.05
CA ILE A 257 4.62 -14.49 1.62
C ILE A 257 6.07 -14.15 2.02
N GLU A 258 6.51 -12.92 1.77
CA GLU A 258 7.85 -12.45 2.14
C GLU A 258 8.05 -12.49 3.67
N LEU A 259 7.06 -12.04 4.45
CA LEU A 259 7.09 -12.13 5.91
C LEU A 259 7.12 -13.58 6.42
N CYS A 260 6.36 -14.49 5.80
CA CYS A 260 6.38 -15.91 6.14
C CYS A 260 7.76 -16.52 5.87
N ALA A 261 8.37 -16.20 4.73
CA ALA A 261 9.72 -16.66 4.40
C ALA A 261 10.75 -16.17 5.42
N ASP A 262 10.73 -14.86 5.74
CA ASP A 262 11.62 -14.27 6.74
C ASP A 262 11.41 -14.89 8.14
N TRP A 263 10.16 -15.20 8.51
CA TRP A 263 9.82 -15.81 9.79
C TRP A 263 10.36 -17.23 9.94
N ARG A 264 10.37 -18.04 8.87
CA ARG A 264 10.95 -19.40 8.90
C ARG A 264 12.43 -19.38 9.26
N ASP A 265 13.15 -18.36 8.81
CA ASP A 265 14.60 -18.27 9.01
C ASP A 265 14.95 -17.65 10.37
N HIS A 266 14.15 -16.71 10.88
CA HIS A 266 14.54 -15.86 12.01
C HIS A 266 13.62 -15.94 13.23
N HIS A 267 12.40 -16.48 13.09
CA HIS A 267 11.37 -16.54 14.12
C HIS A 267 11.06 -15.18 14.80
N ARG A 268 11.31 -14.08 14.08
CA ARG A 268 11.01 -12.70 14.50
C ARG A 268 11.00 -11.78 13.28
N ILE A 269 10.22 -10.71 13.35
CA ILE A 269 10.30 -9.62 12.38
C ILE A 269 11.61 -8.85 12.59
N ARG A 270 12.39 -8.69 11.52
CA ARG A 270 13.68 -7.99 11.54
C ARG A 270 13.52 -6.47 11.54
N SER A 271 14.63 -5.74 11.71
CA SER A 271 14.61 -4.27 11.69
C SER A 271 14.17 -3.74 10.31
N HIS A 272 13.70 -2.50 10.24
CA HIS A 272 13.34 -1.90 8.95
C HIS A 272 14.53 -1.88 7.98
N ARG A 273 15.74 -1.65 8.50
CA ARG A 273 16.99 -1.73 7.73
C ARG A 273 17.17 -3.10 7.07
N ASP A 274 17.01 -4.18 7.84
CA ASP A 274 17.24 -5.54 7.36
C ASP A 274 16.19 -5.95 6.33
N GLN A 275 14.93 -5.55 6.56
CA GLN A 275 13.81 -5.77 5.65
C GLN A 275 14.06 -5.09 4.31
N VAL A 276 14.40 -3.79 4.31
CA VAL A 276 14.70 -3.04 3.07
C VAL A 276 15.90 -3.64 2.35
N GLY A 277 16.96 -3.99 3.09
CA GLY A 277 18.15 -4.63 2.52
C GLY A 277 17.84 -5.98 1.85
N SER A 278 17.03 -6.81 2.49
CA SER A 278 16.65 -8.13 1.95
C SER A 278 15.68 -8.01 0.78
N ASN A 279 14.73 -7.07 0.84
CA ASN A 279 13.83 -6.77 -0.27
C ASN A 279 14.61 -6.35 -1.52
N ILE A 280 15.61 -5.47 -1.36
CA ILE A 280 16.52 -5.10 -2.45
C ILE A 280 17.29 -6.31 -2.98
N ALA A 281 17.89 -7.10 -2.08
CA ALA A 281 18.69 -8.25 -2.46
C ALA A 281 17.87 -9.27 -3.25
N THR A 282 16.65 -9.58 -2.81
CA THR A 282 15.73 -10.51 -3.47
C THR A 282 15.20 -9.96 -4.79
N LYS A 283 14.73 -8.70 -4.82
CA LYS A 283 14.14 -8.10 -6.02
C LYS A 283 15.15 -7.71 -7.10
N LEU A 284 16.44 -7.72 -6.78
CA LEU A 284 17.53 -7.56 -7.74
C LEU A 284 18.14 -8.89 -8.19
N LYS A 285 17.63 -10.05 -7.75
CA LYS A 285 18.08 -11.34 -8.30
C LYS A 285 17.69 -11.46 -9.78
N PRO A 286 18.43 -12.26 -10.57
CA PRO A 286 18.04 -12.56 -11.93
C PRO A 286 16.63 -13.13 -12.01
N ARG A 287 15.89 -12.73 -13.04
CA ARG A 287 14.55 -13.26 -13.30
C ARG A 287 14.62 -14.74 -13.68
N THR A 288 13.77 -15.56 -13.05
CA THR A 288 13.64 -17.00 -13.36
C THR A 288 12.53 -17.28 -14.37
N ASP A 289 11.58 -16.35 -14.53
CA ASP A 289 10.43 -16.48 -15.42
C ASP A 289 10.79 -16.25 -16.90
N ARG A 290 11.91 -15.58 -17.18
CA ARG A 290 12.34 -15.27 -18.55
C ARG A 290 13.84 -15.03 -18.66
N LYS A 291 14.38 -15.23 -19.87
CA LYS A 291 15.78 -14.94 -20.20
C LYS A 291 16.05 -13.42 -20.17
N GLU A 292 17.07 -13.01 -19.42
CA GLU A 292 17.53 -11.61 -19.37
C GLU A 292 18.29 -11.22 -20.66
N ARG A 293 18.24 -9.94 -21.04
CA ARG A 293 18.92 -9.41 -22.25
C ARG A 293 20.43 -9.28 -22.08
N ALA A 294 20.88 -9.21 -20.83
CA ALA A 294 22.27 -9.11 -20.43
C ALA A 294 22.43 -9.80 -19.07
N GLU A 295 23.60 -10.38 -18.81
CA GLU A 295 23.91 -10.91 -17.48
C GLU A 295 24.32 -9.76 -16.56
N LEU A 296 23.62 -9.61 -15.44
CA LEU A 296 23.97 -8.66 -14.38
C LEU A 296 24.22 -9.40 -13.07
N THR A 297 25.45 -9.33 -12.57
CA THR A 297 25.77 -9.79 -11.22
C THR A 297 25.00 -8.97 -10.19
N GLN A 298 24.78 -9.56 -9.01
CA GLN A 298 24.02 -8.90 -7.95
C GLN A 298 24.67 -7.59 -7.48
N GLU A 299 26.00 -7.57 -7.36
CA GLU A 299 26.76 -6.36 -7.00
C GLU A 299 26.59 -5.25 -8.04
N THR A 300 26.71 -5.59 -9.32
CA THR A 300 26.53 -4.63 -10.42
C THR A 300 25.11 -4.07 -10.43
N ALA A 301 24.10 -4.91 -10.20
CA ALA A 301 22.71 -4.49 -10.12
C ALA A 301 22.45 -3.54 -8.93
N ILE A 302 23.01 -3.85 -7.75
CA ILE A 302 22.92 -2.97 -6.56
C ILE A 302 23.62 -1.64 -6.82
N GLU A 303 24.81 -1.66 -7.42
CA GLU A 303 25.56 -0.46 -7.79
C GLU A 303 24.74 0.43 -8.75
N GLY A 304 24.20 -0.15 -9.83
CA GLY A 304 23.35 0.56 -10.78
C GLY A 304 22.09 1.14 -10.14
N ALA A 305 21.36 0.33 -9.36
CA ALA A 305 20.17 0.77 -8.64
C ALA A 305 20.47 1.90 -7.64
N SER A 306 21.61 1.84 -6.94
CA SER A 306 22.03 2.86 -5.98
C SER A 306 22.40 4.20 -6.64
N ARG A 307 23.02 4.18 -7.83
CA ARG A 307 23.28 5.38 -8.62
C ARG A 307 21.98 6.03 -9.09
N LEU A 308 21.04 5.22 -9.60
CA LEU A 308 19.72 5.69 -10.02
C LEU A 308 18.93 6.28 -8.86
N ALA A 309 18.95 5.62 -7.69
CA ALA A 309 18.28 6.10 -6.49
C ALA A 309 18.85 7.45 -6.03
N LEU A 310 20.18 7.59 -5.94
CA LEU A 310 20.80 8.85 -5.56
C LEU A 310 20.48 9.96 -6.56
N ALA A 311 20.55 9.68 -7.87
CA ALA A 311 20.22 10.64 -8.90
C ALA A 311 18.75 11.08 -8.81
N ALA A 312 17.82 10.14 -8.64
CA ALA A 312 16.40 10.41 -8.46
C ALA A 312 16.13 11.34 -7.27
N MET A 313 16.78 11.11 -6.12
CA MET A 313 16.66 11.94 -4.92
C MET A 313 17.23 13.35 -5.12
N LEU A 314 18.40 13.47 -5.76
CA LEU A 314 19.04 14.76 -6.04
C LEU A 314 18.26 15.59 -7.06
N THR A 315 17.70 14.96 -8.10
CA THR A 315 16.95 15.66 -9.15
C THR A 315 15.46 15.82 -8.82
N ARG A 316 14.97 15.16 -7.76
CA ARG A 316 13.54 15.05 -7.41
C ARG A 316 12.70 14.48 -8.56
N ARG A 317 13.25 13.48 -9.26
CA ARG A 317 12.60 12.76 -10.37
C ARG A 317 12.59 11.27 -10.03
N LEU A 318 11.47 10.81 -9.46
CA LEU A 318 11.33 9.43 -8.98
C LEU A 318 10.97 8.43 -10.08
N THR A 319 10.59 8.94 -11.24
CA THR A 319 10.26 8.16 -12.43
C THR A 319 11.50 8.07 -13.34
N LEU A 320 11.75 6.90 -13.90
CA LEU A 320 12.89 6.54 -14.75
C LEU A 320 12.39 6.16 -16.14
N ARG A 321 13.09 6.58 -17.19
CA ARG A 321 12.78 6.16 -18.57
C ARG A 321 13.30 4.75 -18.82
N HIS A 322 12.44 3.89 -19.39
CA HIS A 322 12.83 2.53 -19.80
C HIS A 322 13.60 2.54 -21.13
N SER A 323 13.16 3.36 -22.10
CA SER A 323 13.81 3.52 -23.41
C SER A 323 13.64 4.94 -23.98
N ALA A 324 14.42 5.28 -25.01
CA ALA A 324 14.30 6.56 -25.73
C ALA A 324 12.96 6.70 -26.50
N GLU A 325 12.38 5.57 -26.94
CA GLU A 325 11.08 5.50 -27.64
C GLU A 325 9.89 5.81 -26.71
N SER A 326 10.13 5.94 -25.40
CA SER A 326 9.11 6.18 -24.38
C SER A 326 8.65 7.64 -24.28
N ASP A 327 9.15 8.53 -25.15
CA ASP A 327 8.84 9.97 -25.16
C ASP A 327 7.60 10.33 -26.01
N HIS A 328 6.96 9.36 -26.68
CA HIS A 328 5.78 9.58 -27.52
C HIS A 328 4.46 9.81 -26.76
N VAL A 329 4.47 9.73 -25.42
CA VAL A 329 3.29 9.96 -24.58
C VAL A 329 3.47 11.24 -23.76
N PRO A 330 2.50 12.17 -23.75
CA PRO A 330 2.52 13.30 -22.83
C PRO A 330 2.48 12.76 -21.39
N ALA A 331 3.63 12.82 -20.70
CA ALA A 331 3.71 12.42 -19.31
C ALA A 331 3.41 13.62 -18.41
N SER A 332 2.61 13.43 -17.36
CA SER A 332 2.41 14.48 -16.35
C SER A 332 3.67 14.72 -15.51
N GLU A 333 4.58 13.74 -15.44
CA GLU A 333 5.77 13.80 -14.58
C GLU A 333 7.11 13.79 -15.33
N PRO A 334 8.11 14.57 -14.87
CA PRO A 334 9.46 14.53 -15.41
C PRO A 334 10.19 13.24 -15.04
N ALA A 335 10.65 12.48 -16.04
CA ALA A 335 11.43 11.26 -15.83
C ALA A 335 12.95 11.48 -15.98
N LEU A 336 13.70 10.74 -15.18
CA LEU A 336 15.15 10.67 -15.24
C LEU A 336 15.59 9.77 -16.41
N ASP A 337 16.58 10.24 -17.15
CA ASP A 337 17.20 9.50 -18.24
C ASP A 337 18.30 8.60 -17.69
N VAL A 338 18.06 7.28 -17.75
CA VAL A 338 18.93 6.25 -17.18
C VAL A 338 20.30 6.25 -17.87
N SER A 339 20.36 6.55 -19.17
CA SER A 339 21.61 6.60 -19.93
C SER A 339 22.55 7.71 -19.46
N LYS A 340 22.01 8.80 -18.90
CA LYS A 340 22.79 9.94 -18.37
C LYS A 340 23.33 9.70 -16.96
N VAL A 341 22.82 8.69 -16.26
CA VAL A 341 23.28 8.32 -14.91
C VAL A 341 24.19 7.10 -14.94
N LEU A 342 23.87 6.12 -15.79
CA LEU A 342 24.65 4.90 -16.00
C LEU A 342 25.43 5.01 -17.33
N LEU A 343 26.26 6.05 -17.45
CA LEU A 343 27.04 6.37 -18.66
C LEU A 343 28.00 5.23 -19.07
N ASP A 344 28.45 4.45 -18.09
CA ASP A 344 29.34 3.31 -18.23
C ASP A 344 28.60 2.00 -18.57
N TRP A 345 27.28 2.02 -18.76
CA TRP A 345 26.46 0.83 -19.02
C TRP A 345 25.92 0.83 -20.45
N HIS A 346 25.92 -0.34 -21.09
CA HIS A 346 25.25 -0.53 -22.38
C HIS A 346 23.72 -0.63 -22.21
N ALA A 347 22.97 -0.34 -23.29
CA ALA A 347 21.51 -0.27 -23.25
C ALA A 347 20.83 -1.57 -22.77
N ALA A 348 21.32 -2.74 -23.19
CA ALA A 348 20.75 -4.02 -22.75
C ALA A 348 20.91 -4.27 -21.23
N ALA A 349 22.01 -3.82 -20.62
CA ALA A 349 22.21 -3.90 -19.17
C ALA A 349 21.28 -2.91 -18.44
N GLN A 350 21.12 -1.70 -18.96
CA GLN A 350 20.17 -0.72 -18.41
C GLN A 350 18.74 -1.27 -18.44
N SER A 351 18.26 -1.78 -19.58
CA SER A 351 16.94 -2.40 -19.67
C SER A 351 16.79 -3.60 -18.75
N THR A 352 17.81 -4.46 -18.65
CA THR A 352 17.78 -5.64 -17.76
C THR A 352 17.59 -5.20 -16.30
N LEU A 353 18.32 -4.17 -15.84
CA LEU A 353 18.18 -3.65 -14.48
C LEU A 353 16.75 -3.13 -14.23
N LEU A 354 16.21 -2.31 -15.14
CA LEU A 354 14.87 -1.71 -15.02
C LEU A 354 13.74 -2.74 -15.14
N GLU A 355 14.03 -3.92 -15.69
CA GLU A 355 13.09 -5.03 -15.80
C GLU A 355 13.09 -5.96 -14.58
N ARG A 356 14.04 -5.80 -13.64
CA ARG A 356 14.04 -6.57 -12.39
C ARG A 356 12.94 -6.10 -11.44
N PRO A 357 12.42 -6.99 -10.57
CA PRO A 357 11.30 -6.71 -9.66
C PRO A 357 11.48 -5.53 -8.69
N LEU A 358 12.68 -4.93 -8.58
CA LEU A 358 12.90 -3.72 -7.79
C LEU A 358 12.15 -2.51 -8.36
N PHE A 359 11.95 -2.50 -9.68
CA PHE A 359 11.27 -1.45 -10.42
C PHE A 359 9.88 -1.92 -10.83
N GLY A 360 8.90 -1.04 -10.62
CA GLY A 360 7.52 -1.22 -11.07
C GLY A 360 7.20 -0.27 -12.22
N PHE A 361 6.21 -0.63 -13.02
CA PHE A 361 5.65 0.23 -14.05
C PHE A 361 5.06 1.51 -13.41
N ALA A 362 5.38 2.66 -13.99
CA ALA A 362 4.84 3.97 -13.58
C ALA A 362 3.82 4.47 -14.62
N SER A 363 4.20 4.45 -15.88
CA SER A 363 3.37 4.75 -17.05
C SER A 363 4.05 4.19 -18.30
N TYR A 364 3.44 4.32 -19.48
CA TYR A 364 3.97 3.77 -20.73
C TYR A 364 5.47 4.12 -20.92
N GLY A 365 6.31 3.09 -20.96
CA GLY A 365 7.76 3.23 -21.14
C GLY A 365 8.50 3.85 -19.95
N ARG A 366 7.89 3.90 -18.76
CA ARG A 366 8.45 4.52 -17.56
C ARG A 366 8.31 3.61 -16.35
N VAL A 367 9.34 3.61 -15.52
CA VAL A 367 9.41 2.78 -14.31
C VAL A 367 9.71 3.63 -13.09
N ARG A 368 9.39 3.12 -11.91
CA ARG A 368 9.77 3.72 -10.63
C ARG A 368 10.14 2.62 -9.66
N PHE A 369 10.88 2.97 -8.62
CA PHE A 369 11.08 2.02 -7.51
C PHE A 369 9.73 1.69 -6.87
N HIS A 370 9.55 0.44 -6.47
CA HIS A 370 8.29 -0.01 -5.86
C HIS A 370 7.97 0.71 -4.54
N HIS A 371 8.98 0.91 -3.69
CA HIS A 371 8.82 1.54 -2.39
C HIS A 371 9.74 2.74 -2.24
N ARG A 372 9.23 3.81 -1.63
CA ARG A 372 9.98 5.03 -1.37
C ARG A 372 11.19 4.78 -0.44
N SER A 373 11.02 3.94 0.58
CA SER A 373 12.10 3.56 1.50
C SER A 373 13.29 2.89 0.81
N VAL A 374 13.04 2.12 -0.26
CA VAL A 374 14.09 1.50 -1.09
C VAL A 374 14.95 2.56 -1.78
N VAL A 375 14.33 3.59 -2.37
CA VAL A 375 15.05 4.71 -3.01
C VAL A 375 15.90 5.44 -1.99
N GLU A 376 15.31 5.75 -0.84
CA GLU A 376 15.97 6.51 0.22
C GLU A 376 17.16 5.74 0.80
N PHE A 377 16.99 4.44 1.05
CA PHE A 377 18.05 3.55 1.54
C PHE A 377 19.17 3.37 0.51
N LEU A 378 18.83 3.10 -0.75
CA LEU A 378 19.83 2.93 -1.83
C LEU A 378 20.61 4.22 -2.09
N ALA A 379 19.96 5.39 -2.05
CA ALA A 379 20.63 6.67 -2.15
C ALA A 379 21.60 6.90 -0.98
N ALA A 380 21.20 6.53 0.24
CA ALA A 380 22.08 6.60 1.41
C ALA A 380 23.26 5.63 1.28
N ARG A 381 23.03 4.38 0.87
CA ARG A 381 24.08 3.38 0.61
C ARG A 381 25.06 3.83 -0.46
N ARG A 382 24.59 4.54 -1.49
CA ARG A 382 25.45 5.11 -2.52
C ARG A 382 26.41 6.15 -1.92
N LEU A 383 25.89 7.08 -1.11
CA LEU A 383 26.71 8.08 -0.45
C LEU A 383 27.69 7.47 0.56
N ASP A 384 27.25 6.45 1.30
CA ASP A 384 28.10 5.66 2.21
C ASP A 384 29.26 4.97 1.45
N THR A 385 28.97 4.36 0.30
CA THR A 385 29.98 3.77 -0.58
C THR A 385 30.98 4.82 -1.09
N LEU A 386 30.51 6.01 -1.45
CA LEU A 386 31.39 7.10 -1.87
C LEU A 386 32.30 7.57 -0.71
N LEU A 387 31.79 7.66 0.51
CA LEU A 387 32.61 7.95 1.70
C LEU A 387 33.67 6.86 1.92
N GLY A 388 33.28 5.58 1.82
CA GLY A 388 34.21 4.45 1.93
C GLY A 388 35.30 4.43 0.85
N ARG A 389 35.02 5.01 -0.33
CA ARG A 389 36.01 5.22 -1.42
C ARG A 389 36.83 6.50 -1.28
N GLY A 390 36.73 7.22 -0.16
CA GLY A 390 37.53 8.41 0.13
C GLY A 390 36.90 9.74 -0.27
N ALA A 391 35.61 9.79 -0.64
CA ALA A 391 34.94 11.06 -0.89
C ALA A 391 34.94 11.93 0.39
N PRO A 392 35.25 13.23 0.32
CA PRO A 392 35.26 14.07 1.51
C PRO A 392 33.87 14.16 2.14
N ILE A 393 33.78 13.95 3.46
CA ILE A 393 32.51 14.04 4.19
C ILE A 393 31.83 15.40 4.03
N LYS A 394 32.62 16.47 3.89
CA LYS A 394 32.12 17.82 3.60
C LYS A 394 31.34 17.88 2.27
N ALA A 395 31.76 17.13 1.25
CA ALA A 395 31.05 17.06 -0.03
C ALA A 395 29.71 16.36 0.11
N VAL A 396 29.65 15.24 0.83
CA VAL A 396 28.39 14.55 1.15
C VAL A 396 27.46 15.43 1.98
N LYS A 397 27.98 16.11 3.00
CA LYS A 397 27.20 17.05 3.83
C LYS A 397 26.59 18.21 3.02
N ARG A 398 27.24 18.68 1.95
CA ARG A 398 26.67 19.71 1.04
C ARG A 398 25.47 19.21 0.23
N LEU A 399 25.37 17.89 0.02
CA LEU A 399 24.20 17.26 -0.63
C LEU A 399 23.03 17.09 0.35
N LEU A 400 23.28 16.97 1.65
CA LEU A 400 22.26 16.73 2.67
C LEU A 400 21.75 18.03 3.31
N PHE A 401 22.66 18.98 3.52
CA PHE A 401 22.39 20.23 4.21
C PHE A 401 22.54 21.41 3.24
N SER A 402 21.74 22.45 3.47
CA SER A 402 21.81 23.70 2.73
C SER A 402 21.78 24.88 3.68
N GLU A 403 22.07 26.05 3.16
CA GLU A 403 21.90 27.32 3.85
C GLU A 403 20.75 28.06 3.16
N THR A 404 19.83 28.63 3.93
CA THR A 404 18.75 29.45 3.38
C THR A 404 19.31 30.82 2.94
N ALA A 405 18.52 31.60 2.21
CA ALA A 405 18.89 32.96 1.83
C ALA A 405 19.20 33.87 3.04
N GLN A 406 18.67 33.51 4.22
CA GLN A 406 18.90 34.21 5.49
C GLN A 406 20.12 33.70 6.28
N GLY A 407 20.94 32.82 5.70
CA GLY A 407 22.13 32.27 6.37
C GLY A 407 21.83 31.13 7.37
N VAL A 408 20.60 30.62 7.40
CA VAL A 408 20.20 29.56 8.33
C VAL A 408 20.55 28.20 7.73
N ARG A 409 21.39 27.42 8.41
CA ARG A 409 21.64 26.02 8.00
C ARG A 409 20.41 25.16 8.27
N VAL A 410 20.02 24.35 7.27
CA VAL A 410 18.85 23.47 7.32
C VAL A 410 19.16 22.11 6.67
N VAL A 411 18.40 21.09 7.03
CA VAL A 411 18.37 19.82 6.29
C VAL A 411 17.55 20.02 5.02
N ARG A 412 18.10 19.66 3.86
CA ARG A 412 17.37 19.79 2.59
C ARG A 412 16.11 18.90 2.65
N PRO A 413 14.89 19.43 2.43
CA PRO A 413 13.66 18.66 2.63
C PRO A 413 13.62 17.34 1.85
N SER A 414 14.08 17.34 0.59
CA SER A 414 14.13 16.13 -0.24
C SER A 414 15.16 15.10 0.21
N MET A 415 16.16 15.51 1.00
CA MET A 415 17.25 14.64 1.45
C MET A 415 17.13 14.24 2.92
N ARG A 416 16.10 14.69 3.64
CA ARG A 416 15.83 14.28 5.03
C ARG A 416 15.87 12.75 5.22
N PRO A 417 15.21 11.93 4.37
CA PRO A 417 15.24 10.49 4.58
C PRO A 417 16.61 9.86 4.34
N VAL A 418 17.33 10.33 3.32
CA VAL A 418 18.70 9.89 3.01
C VAL A 418 19.65 10.28 4.14
N ALA A 419 19.49 11.49 4.70
CA ALA A 419 20.28 11.96 5.82
C ALA A 419 20.01 11.13 7.08
N ALA A 420 18.77 10.78 7.37
CA ALA A 420 18.42 9.92 8.51
C ALA A 420 19.10 8.53 8.42
N TRP A 421 19.04 7.89 7.24
CA TRP A 421 19.77 6.64 7.00
C TRP A 421 21.28 6.80 7.22
N LEU A 422 21.90 7.81 6.63
CA LEU A 422 23.33 8.07 6.81
C LEU A 422 23.69 8.42 8.26
N GLY A 423 22.84 9.14 8.98
CA GLY A 423 23.02 9.47 10.39
C GLY A 423 23.07 8.23 11.26
N SER A 424 22.35 7.17 10.91
CA SER A 424 22.44 5.89 11.62
C SER A 424 23.80 5.19 11.47
N TRP A 425 24.59 5.53 10.45
CA TRP A 425 25.91 4.93 10.19
C TRP A 425 27.09 5.86 10.51
N HIS A 426 26.88 7.18 10.43
CA HIS A 426 27.92 8.20 10.57
C HIS A 426 27.56 9.20 11.67
N ALA A 427 28.26 9.11 12.81
CA ALA A 427 28.01 9.95 13.99
C ALA A 427 28.04 11.46 13.68
N THR A 428 28.97 11.92 12.83
CA THR A 428 29.05 13.35 12.50
C THR A 428 27.87 13.87 11.68
N ILE A 429 27.16 13.00 10.95
CA ILE A 429 25.91 13.35 10.24
C ILE A 429 24.74 13.34 11.23
N PHE A 430 24.73 12.36 12.14
CA PHE A 430 23.75 12.29 13.24
C PHE A 430 23.78 13.56 14.12
N ASP A 431 24.95 14.00 14.55
CA ASP A 431 25.07 15.20 15.39
C ASP A 431 24.63 16.48 14.64
N ASP A 432 24.89 16.56 13.33
CA ASP A 432 24.35 17.63 12.49
C ASP A 432 22.82 17.58 12.40
N LEU A 433 22.22 16.39 12.29
CA LEU A 433 20.77 16.24 12.27
C LEU A 433 20.14 16.69 13.59
N LEU A 434 20.69 16.27 14.74
CA LEU A 434 20.16 16.70 16.04
C LEU A 434 20.20 18.21 16.22
N ARG A 435 21.27 18.86 15.74
CA ARG A 435 21.44 20.30 15.81
C ARG A 435 20.50 21.06 14.88
N LEU A 436 20.26 20.54 13.67
CA LEU A 436 19.52 21.25 12.62
C LEU A 436 18.03 20.94 12.64
N ASP A 437 17.66 19.67 12.74
CA ASP A 437 16.28 19.17 12.62
C ASP A 437 16.16 17.77 13.28
N PRO A 438 16.05 17.67 14.61
CA PRO A 438 15.98 16.40 15.34
C PRO A 438 14.76 15.56 14.95
N ALA A 439 13.69 16.18 14.47
CA ALA A 439 12.50 15.48 13.96
C ALA A 439 12.85 14.52 12.79
N VAL A 440 13.90 14.80 12.02
CA VAL A 440 14.35 13.94 10.92
C VAL A 440 14.78 12.55 11.41
N VAL A 441 15.41 12.49 12.59
CA VAL A 441 15.87 11.23 13.18
C VAL A 441 14.69 10.39 13.67
N LEU A 442 13.62 11.03 14.14
CA LEU A 442 12.41 10.34 14.59
C LEU A 442 11.55 9.90 13.40
N ASN A 443 11.42 10.73 12.36
CA ASN A 443 10.41 10.55 11.32
C ASN A 443 10.88 9.74 10.10
N HIS A 444 12.19 9.52 9.94
CA HIS A 444 12.75 8.91 8.73
C HIS A 444 13.82 7.85 9.01
N GLY A 445 14.14 7.07 7.98
CA GLY A 445 15.13 6.01 8.06
C GLY A 445 14.65 4.83 8.91
N ASP A 446 15.57 4.28 9.69
CA ASP A 446 15.28 3.24 10.69
C ASP A 446 15.75 3.66 12.08
N PRO A 447 14.89 4.34 12.87
CA PRO A 447 15.22 4.72 14.23
C PRO A 447 15.49 3.51 15.14
N GLN A 448 15.01 2.31 14.76
CA GLN A 448 15.26 1.09 15.51
C GLN A 448 16.74 0.68 15.48
N SER A 449 17.45 1.04 14.42
CA SER A 449 18.89 0.80 14.27
C SER A 449 19.76 1.71 15.16
N LEU A 450 19.19 2.73 15.80
CA LEU A 450 19.92 3.61 16.71
C LEU A 450 20.13 2.96 18.08
N SER A 451 21.29 3.21 18.69
CA SER A 451 21.55 2.83 20.09
C SER A 451 20.59 3.56 21.03
N VAL A 452 20.36 2.99 22.22
CA VAL A 452 19.55 3.62 23.28
C VAL A 452 20.04 5.04 23.58
N ALA A 453 21.36 5.24 23.69
CA ALA A 453 21.93 6.56 23.92
C ALA A 453 21.61 7.55 22.79
N GLN A 454 21.68 7.13 21.52
CA GLN A 454 21.29 7.98 20.40
C GLN A 454 19.80 8.32 20.43
N ARG A 455 18.93 7.37 20.78
CA ARG A 455 17.48 7.62 20.91
C ARG A 455 17.19 8.62 22.02
N ILE A 456 17.81 8.47 23.19
CA ILE A 456 17.70 9.45 24.30
C ILE A 456 18.13 10.84 23.83
N ARG A 457 19.33 10.98 23.23
CA ARG A 457 19.81 12.27 22.70
C ARG A 457 18.88 12.86 21.64
N SER A 458 18.24 12.02 20.83
CA SER A 458 17.31 12.47 19.80
C SER A 458 16.01 13.00 20.41
N LEU A 459 15.50 12.33 21.44
CA LEU A 459 14.30 12.76 22.15
C LEU A 459 14.57 14.06 22.93
N GLU A 460 15.71 14.15 23.61
CA GLU A 460 16.14 15.38 24.31
C GLU A 460 16.26 16.54 23.33
N ALA A 461 16.99 16.39 22.22
CA ALA A 461 17.11 17.44 21.21
C ALA A 461 15.76 17.82 20.57
N TYR A 462 14.84 16.87 20.40
CA TYR A 462 13.51 17.13 19.89
C TYR A 462 12.68 17.98 20.87
N VAL A 463 12.67 17.61 22.15
CA VAL A 463 11.97 18.38 23.20
C VAL A 463 12.59 19.76 23.38
N ASP A 464 13.92 19.88 23.39
CA ASP A 464 14.61 21.17 23.52
C ASP A 464 14.23 22.14 22.39
N ARG A 465 14.10 21.62 21.16
CA ARG A 465 13.80 22.44 19.97
C ARG A 465 12.32 22.80 19.85
N HIS A 466 11.43 21.88 20.23
CA HIS A 466 10.01 21.96 19.93
C HIS A 466 9.10 22.11 21.15
N GLY A 467 9.65 21.96 22.36
CA GLY A 467 8.88 21.93 23.61
C GLY A 467 8.28 23.25 24.03
N THR A 468 8.74 24.38 23.48
CA THR A 468 8.21 25.73 23.78
C THR A 468 7.25 26.24 22.70
N GLY A 469 6.31 27.09 23.11
CA GLY A 469 5.36 27.73 22.21
C GLY A 469 4.20 26.85 21.75
N SER A 470 3.37 27.41 20.85
CA SER A 470 2.12 26.81 20.39
C SER A 470 2.29 25.80 19.27
N TRP A 471 1.17 25.25 18.78
CA TRP A 471 1.06 24.34 17.64
C TRP A 471 1.99 24.68 16.46
N ARG A 472 2.71 23.68 15.96
CA ARG A 472 3.68 23.77 14.85
C ARG A 472 3.43 22.75 13.73
N GLY A 473 2.41 21.90 13.84
CA GLY A 473 2.11 20.85 12.85
C GLY A 473 3.12 19.72 12.90
N LEU A 474 3.57 19.36 14.10
CA LEU A 474 4.54 18.30 14.33
C LEU A 474 3.82 16.95 14.37
N GLU A 475 4.20 16.07 13.46
CA GLU A 475 3.65 14.72 13.41
C GLU A 475 4.78 13.70 13.21
N THR A 476 4.85 12.73 14.11
CA THR A 476 5.66 11.52 13.95
C THR A 476 4.74 10.36 13.58
N PRO A 477 4.95 9.71 12.42
CA PRO A 477 4.16 8.55 12.02
C PRO A 477 4.17 7.41 13.05
N SER A 478 3.04 6.72 13.22
CA SER A 478 2.90 5.62 14.19
C SER A 478 3.95 4.53 14.05
N ILE A 479 4.24 4.11 12.82
CA ILE A 479 5.27 3.12 12.52
C ILE A 479 6.67 3.59 12.97
N GLN A 480 6.95 4.89 12.88
CA GLN A 480 8.24 5.42 13.30
C GLN A 480 8.35 5.53 14.83
N MET A 481 7.26 5.83 15.52
CA MET A 481 7.22 5.78 16.99
C MET A 481 7.53 4.36 17.49
N HIS A 482 6.94 3.33 16.87
CA HIS A 482 7.22 1.93 17.20
C HIS A 482 8.70 1.56 16.98
N ARG A 483 9.30 2.03 15.89
CA ARG A 483 10.73 1.80 15.62
C ARG A 483 11.64 2.54 16.59
N PHE A 484 11.26 3.74 17.00
CA PHE A 484 12.06 4.60 17.86
C PHE A 484 12.00 4.18 19.33
N VAL A 485 10.85 3.73 19.83
CA VAL A 485 10.67 3.48 21.25
C VAL A 485 11.51 2.30 21.75
N ALA A 486 12.00 2.40 22.98
CA ALA A 486 12.67 1.35 23.73
C ALA A 486 12.29 1.51 25.21
N LYS A 487 12.25 0.41 25.98
CA LYS A 487 11.85 0.46 27.40
C LYS A 487 12.76 1.38 28.21
N GLU A 488 14.03 1.43 27.84
CA GLU A 488 15.08 2.25 28.43
C GLU A 488 14.85 3.77 28.25
N LEU A 489 13.89 4.18 27.41
CA LEU A 489 13.50 5.59 27.28
C LEU A 489 12.65 6.10 28.45
N ALA A 490 12.09 5.22 29.29
CA ALA A 490 11.17 5.61 30.37
C ALA A 490 11.75 6.72 31.26
N GLY A 491 12.99 6.54 31.75
CA GLY A 491 13.65 7.55 32.58
C GLY A 491 13.88 8.88 31.85
N ALA A 492 14.13 8.87 30.54
CA ALA A 492 14.25 10.10 29.75
C ALA A 492 12.88 10.79 29.56
N VAL A 493 11.83 10.02 29.27
CA VAL A 493 10.46 10.54 29.14
C VAL A 493 10.01 11.22 30.43
N ILE A 494 10.25 10.59 31.59
CA ILE A 494 9.91 11.17 32.90
C ILE A 494 10.64 12.50 33.11
N ARG A 495 11.97 12.52 32.92
CA ARG A 495 12.76 13.74 33.09
C ARG A 495 12.27 14.86 32.18
N LEU A 496 12.05 14.58 30.90
CA LEU A 496 11.61 15.56 29.91
C LEU A 496 10.20 16.09 30.20
N TRP A 497 9.27 15.22 30.60
CA TRP A 497 7.91 15.62 30.96
C TRP A 497 7.90 16.66 32.09
N HIS A 498 8.76 16.47 33.10
CA HIS A 498 8.84 17.36 34.26
C HIS A 498 9.59 18.68 33.99
N GLN A 499 10.18 18.89 32.81
CA GLN A 499 10.82 20.16 32.45
C GLN A 499 9.82 21.29 32.15
N GLY A 500 8.52 21.01 32.10
CA GLY A 500 7.50 22.02 31.81
C GLY A 500 7.33 22.30 30.32
N ILE A 501 7.13 21.24 29.53
CA ILE A 501 6.84 21.34 28.09
C ILE A 501 5.53 22.10 27.88
N GLU A 502 5.58 23.23 27.17
CA GLU A 502 4.43 24.07 26.82
C GLU A 502 3.68 23.52 25.60
N ASN A 503 4.42 22.95 24.64
CA ASN A 503 3.89 22.52 23.37
C ASN A 503 3.11 21.19 23.51
N SER A 504 1.83 21.22 23.18
CA SER A 504 0.93 20.06 23.30
C SER A 504 1.24 18.92 22.33
N GLU A 505 1.79 19.20 21.14
CA GLU A 505 2.19 18.16 20.18
C GLU A 505 3.38 17.34 20.70
N VAL A 506 4.30 17.99 21.42
CA VAL A 506 5.44 17.31 22.07
C VAL A 506 4.97 16.48 23.26
N ARG A 507 4.05 17.00 24.08
CA ARG A 507 3.43 16.23 25.18
C ARG A 507 2.67 15.02 24.65
N ASP A 508 1.88 15.21 23.61
CA ASP A 508 1.15 14.14 22.93
C ASP A 508 2.12 13.07 22.35
N LEU A 509 3.25 13.47 21.77
CA LEU A 509 4.29 12.53 21.33
C LEU A 509 4.82 11.69 22.51
N LEU A 510 5.14 12.30 23.65
CA LEU A 510 5.62 11.58 24.83
C LEU A 510 4.58 10.58 25.35
N LEU A 511 3.30 10.96 25.42
CA LEU A 511 2.21 10.06 25.81
C LEU A 511 2.05 8.89 24.84
N ARG A 512 2.19 9.15 23.52
CA ARG A 512 2.18 8.11 22.50
C ARG A 512 3.38 7.17 22.64
N LEU A 513 4.57 7.67 22.97
CA LEU A 513 5.74 6.85 23.27
C LEU A 513 5.52 5.95 24.50
N ILE A 514 4.86 6.46 25.55
CA ILE A 514 4.48 5.65 26.73
C ILE A 514 3.59 4.48 26.31
N ALA A 515 2.55 4.76 25.51
CA ALA A 515 1.61 3.75 25.02
C ALA A 515 2.29 2.71 24.12
N THR A 516 3.07 3.16 23.15
CA THR A 516 3.73 2.34 22.13
C THR A 516 4.87 1.51 22.73
N GLY A 517 5.65 2.07 23.65
CA GLY A 517 6.76 1.39 24.31
C GLY A 517 6.38 0.52 25.49
N GLN A 518 5.11 0.59 25.93
CA GLN A 518 4.65 0.02 27.20
C GLN A 518 5.58 0.43 28.35
N LEU A 519 5.77 1.74 28.52
CA LEU A 519 6.66 2.31 29.54
C LEU A 519 5.94 2.37 30.89
N ASP A 520 5.90 1.24 31.61
CA ASP A 520 5.16 1.08 32.88
C ASP A 520 5.53 2.13 33.94
N GLU A 521 6.81 2.51 34.00
CA GLU A 521 7.35 3.54 34.91
C GLU A 521 6.75 4.93 34.64
N CYS A 522 6.20 5.17 33.45
CA CYS A 522 5.58 6.44 33.08
C CYS A 522 4.05 6.44 33.28
N SER A 523 3.48 5.39 33.88
CA SER A 523 2.04 5.27 34.10
C SER A 523 1.43 6.43 34.88
N ASP A 524 2.16 6.98 35.86
CA ASP A 524 1.72 8.14 36.65
C ASP A 524 1.51 9.40 35.79
N ILE A 525 2.38 9.62 34.79
CA ILE A 525 2.24 10.72 33.84
C ILE A 525 0.95 10.57 33.04
N ALA A 526 0.69 9.36 32.53
CA ALA A 526 -0.53 9.08 31.78
C ALA A 526 -1.78 9.22 32.66
N TYR A 527 -1.76 8.70 33.89
CA TYR A 527 -2.90 8.82 34.80
C TYR A 527 -3.21 10.27 35.18
N ALA A 528 -2.19 11.03 35.60
CA ALA A 528 -2.35 12.44 35.95
C ALA A 528 -2.92 13.25 34.78
N THR A 529 -2.40 13.03 33.56
CA THR A 529 -2.86 13.76 32.37
C THR A 529 -4.27 13.38 31.96
N ALA A 530 -4.64 12.09 32.03
CA ALA A 530 -5.99 11.65 31.70
C ALA A 530 -7.05 12.25 32.64
N MET A 531 -6.71 12.35 33.93
CA MET A 531 -7.59 12.86 34.99
C MET A 531 -7.63 14.39 35.07
N ASP A 532 -6.71 15.12 34.44
CA ASP A 532 -6.69 16.57 34.47
C ASP A 532 -7.72 17.17 33.49
N SER A 533 -8.69 17.92 34.02
CA SER A 533 -9.71 18.59 33.20
C SER A 533 -9.18 19.80 32.43
N ALA A 534 -8.06 20.38 32.85
CA ALA A 534 -7.41 21.49 32.16
C ALA A 534 -6.55 21.04 30.98
N SER A 535 -6.14 19.77 30.95
CA SER A 535 -5.32 19.21 29.88
C SER A 535 -6.06 19.18 28.54
N PRO A 536 -5.38 19.47 27.42
CA PRO A 536 -5.98 19.40 26.09
C PRO A 536 -6.59 18.03 25.79
N TYR A 537 -7.71 18.02 25.08
CA TYR A 537 -8.44 16.79 24.74
C TYR A 537 -7.58 15.72 24.08
N GLN A 538 -6.66 16.11 23.18
CA GLN A 538 -5.76 15.17 22.50
C GLN A 538 -4.79 14.49 23.48
N GLU A 539 -4.21 15.25 24.42
CA GLU A 539 -3.34 14.70 25.45
C GLU A 539 -4.09 13.73 26.35
N ARG A 540 -5.30 14.08 26.81
CA ARG A 540 -6.15 13.17 27.60
C ARG A 540 -6.46 11.88 26.85
N ARG A 541 -6.77 11.97 25.56
CA ARG A 541 -7.03 10.80 24.70
C ARG A 541 -5.80 9.89 24.58
N SER A 542 -4.63 10.46 24.32
CA SER A 542 -3.37 9.72 24.23
C SER A 542 -2.97 9.11 25.57
N ALA A 543 -3.22 9.81 26.67
CA ALA A 543 -2.99 9.32 28.03
C ALA A 543 -3.90 8.13 28.40
N ILE A 544 -5.19 8.19 28.08
CA ILE A 544 -6.11 7.04 28.25
C ILE A 544 -5.63 5.84 27.44
N ARG A 545 -5.24 6.07 26.17
CA ARG A 545 -4.68 5.00 25.33
C ARG A 545 -3.42 4.39 25.93
N ALA A 546 -2.55 5.20 26.53
CA ALA A 546 -1.37 4.72 27.24
C ALA A 546 -1.76 3.82 28.41
N LEU A 547 -2.68 4.25 29.28
CA LEU A 547 -3.16 3.45 30.42
C LEU A 547 -3.76 2.10 29.97
N ILE A 548 -4.56 2.11 28.88
CA ILE A 548 -5.14 0.89 28.32
C ILE A 548 -4.05 -0.07 27.83
N ARG A 549 -3.03 0.44 27.13
CA ARG A 549 -1.91 -0.36 26.62
C ARG A 549 -1.02 -0.91 27.74
N LEU A 550 -0.87 -0.16 28.84
CA LEU A 550 -0.15 -0.60 30.04
C LEU A 550 -0.97 -1.58 30.90
N GLY A 551 -2.29 -1.70 30.67
CA GLY A 551 -3.17 -2.48 31.54
C GLY A 551 -3.22 -1.92 32.97
N ASP A 552 -3.15 -0.59 33.11
CA ASP A 552 -3.03 0.07 34.42
C ASP A 552 -4.22 -0.23 35.34
N VAL A 553 -3.94 -0.59 36.60
CA VAL A 553 -4.96 -0.94 37.60
C VAL A 553 -5.94 0.20 37.88
N ARG A 554 -5.54 1.45 37.63
CA ARG A 554 -6.34 2.67 37.83
C ARG A 554 -7.35 2.92 36.71
N LEU A 555 -7.38 2.10 35.65
CA LEU A 555 -8.43 2.17 34.62
C LEU A 555 -9.84 2.06 35.23
N LYS A 556 -10.02 1.27 36.29
CA LYS A 556 -11.30 1.19 37.02
C LYS A 556 -11.71 2.52 37.65
N ALA A 557 -10.75 3.21 38.27
CA ALA A 557 -11.00 4.52 38.87
C ALA A 557 -11.27 5.59 37.80
N LEU A 558 -10.60 5.49 36.64
CA LEU A 558 -10.86 6.35 35.49
C LEU A 558 -12.27 6.15 34.94
N SER A 559 -12.72 4.90 34.74
CA SER A 559 -14.10 4.59 34.32
C SER A 559 -15.13 5.13 35.31
N ALA A 560 -14.93 4.91 36.61
CA ALA A 560 -15.80 5.45 37.65
C ALA A 560 -15.84 6.99 37.63
N SER A 561 -14.71 7.66 37.34
CA SER A 561 -14.67 9.11 37.20
C SER A 561 -15.44 9.61 35.97
N ILE A 562 -15.40 8.89 34.85
CA ILE A 562 -16.18 9.22 33.64
C ILE A 562 -17.69 9.18 33.94
N GLU A 563 -18.12 8.20 34.73
CA GLU A 563 -19.54 8.04 35.10
C GLU A 563 -20.00 9.09 36.12
N ASN A 564 -19.15 9.42 37.10
CA ASN A 564 -19.57 10.19 38.28
C ASN A 564 -19.14 11.67 38.27
N ASP A 565 -18.23 12.09 37.40
CA ASP A 565 -17.69 13.46 37.36
C ASP A 565 -17.89 14.12 35.98
N ALA A 566 -19.14 14.51 35.71
CA ALA A 566 -19.52 15.19 34.47
C ALA A 566 -18.77 16.52 34.24
N SER A 567 -18.27 17.15 35.32
CA SER A 567 -17.50 18.40 35.22
C SER A 567 -16.10 18.18 34.64
N ARG A 568 -15.48 17.04 34.98
CA ARG A 568 -14.18 16.62 34.45
C ARG A 568 -14.30 15.97 33.07
N TRP A 569 -15.45 15.39 32.76
CA TRP A 569 -15.71 14.65 31.52
C TRP A 569 -16.89 15.21 30.73
N PRO A 570 -16.70 16.33 30.00
CA PRO A 570 -17.72 16.83 29.09
C PRO A 570 -18.16 15.75 28.08
N PRO A 571 -19.41 15.75 27.60
CA PRO A 571 -19.98 14.65 26.80
C PRO A 571 -19.16 14.25 25.55
N ALA A 572 -18.47 15.20 24.90
CA ALA A 572 -17.57 14.89 23.78
C ALA A 572 -16.33 14.10 24.21
N VAL A 573 -15.76 14.43 25.37
CA VAL A 573 -14.58 13.76 25.94
C VAL A 573 -14.95 12.38 26.49
N ALA A 574 -16.07 12.30 27.22
CA ALA A 574 -16.59 11.04 27.75
C ALA A 574 -16.86 10.02 26.63
N ARG A 575 -17.54 10.42 25.54
CA ARG A 575 -17.80 9.53 24.39
C ARG A 575 -16.52 8.97 23.78
N SER A 576 -15.48 9.79 23.59
CA SER A 576 -14.21 9.29 23.05
C SER A 576 -13.46 8.39 24.02
N ALA A 577 -13.47 8.71 25.32
CA ALA A 577 -12.88 7.86 26.35
C ALA A 577 -13.54 6.47 26.35
N ILE A 578 -14.88 6.43 26.27
CA ILE A 578 -15.67 5.20 26.15
C ILE A 578 -15.29 4.42 24.88
N VAL A 579 -15.23 5.07 23.71
CA VAL A 579 -14.82 4.40 22.46
C VAL A 579 -13.43 3.76 22.59
N ASN A 580 -12.45 4.45 23.19
CA ASN A 580 -11.11 3.89 23.38
C ASN A 580 -11.08 2.75 24.42
N LEU A 581 -11.88 2.82 25.47
CA LEU A 581 -11.98 1.77 26.51
C LEU A 581 -12.67 0.50 25.99
N PHE A 582 -13.61 0.62 25.04
CA PHE A 582 -14.52 -0.48 24.67
C PHE A 582 -14.43 -0.95 23.20
N TRP A 583 -13.59 -0.35 22.32
CA TRP A 583 -13.45 -0.76 20.90
C TRP A 583 -12.05 -0.51 20.29
N PRO A 584 -11.39 -1.45 19.57
CA PRO A 584 -11.54 -2.91 19.50
C PRO A 584 -10.29 -3.63 20.05
N ALA A 585 -10.41 -4.31 21.19
CA ALA A 585 -9.53 -5.43 21.53
C ALA A 585 -10.31 -6.44 22.39
N PRO A 586 -10.10 -7.76 22.18
CA PRO A 586 -10.84 -8.82 22.86
C PRO A 586 -10.29 -8.99 24.28
N ILE A 587 -10.50 -8.00 25.15
CA ILE A 587 -10.28 -8.20 26.57
C ILE A 587 -11.57 -8.79 27.13
N ARG A 588 -11.53 -10.07 27.50
CA ARG A 588 -12.57 -10.67 28.35
C ARG A 588 -12.55 -9.95 29.69
N TRP A 589 -13.37 -8.93 29.86
CA TRP A 589 -13.74 -8.41 31.16
C TRP A 589 -14.93 -9.21 31.71
N PRO A 590 -15.00 -9.47 33.04
CA PRO A 590 -16.20 -10.00 33.66
C PRO A 590 -17.39 -9.08 33.35
N ARG A 591 -18.53 -9.65 32.99
CA ARG A 591 -19.77 -8.92 32.66
C ARG A 591 -20.05 -7.83 33.71
N PHE A 592 -20.10 -6.58 33.28
CA PHE A 592 -20.78 -5.50 34.01
C PHE A 592 -22.02 -5.10 33.22
N GLU A 593 -23.15 -5.03 33.93
CA GLU A 593 -24.44 -4.59 33.40
C GLU A 593 -24.39 -3.10 33.11
N VAL A 594 -24.32 -2.74 31.82
CA VAL A 594 -24.55 -1.36 31.38
C VAL A 594 -26.05 -1.10 31.50
N SER A 595 -26.47 -0.57 32.64
CA SER A 595 -27.78 0.07 32.79
C SER A 595 -27.57 1.58 32.84
N ALA A 596 -28.35 2.28 32.00
CA ALA A 596 -28.50 3.73 31.91
C ALA A 596 -27.42 4.53 31.15
N LEU A 597 -27.44 4.45 29.81
CA LEU A 597 -27.20 5.62 28.94
C LEU A 597 -28.18 5.57 27.74
N SER A 598 -29.46 5.73 28.06
CA SER A 598 -30.43 6.35 27.16
C SER A 598 -30.57 7.78 27.68
N VAL A 599 -30.37 8.77 26.80
CA VAL A 599 -31.07 10.07 26.69
C VAL A 599 -30.18 11.06 25.90
N ALA A 600 -30.75 11.49 24.77
CA ALA A 600 -30.49 12.66 23.93
C ALA A 600 -29.13 12.81 23.22
#